data_AF-A0A925LXX2-F1
#
_entry.id   AF-A0A925LXX2-F1
#
_cell.length_a   1.000
_cell.length_b   1.000
_cell.length_c   1.000
_cell.angle_alpha   90.00
_cell.angle_beta   90.00
_cell.angle_gamma   90.00
#
_symmetry.space_group_name_H-M   'P 1'
#
loop_
_entity.id
_entity.type
_entity.pdbx_description
1 polymer ?
#
loop_
_entity_poly.entity_id
_entity_poly.type
_entity_poly.pdbx_seq_one_letter_code
_entity_poly.pdbx_strand_id
1 'polypeptide(L)'
;DHNHVNTREELLDYDPELAALCREVFRDTELRYTKAITRLDGHMQGYDPSTAPTFVWPDRLKHAKDAIHKQALERSQKSPE
;
A
#
# COMPACT_ATOMS: atom_id res chain seq x y z
N ASP A 1 -13.42 13.57 -10.77
CA ASP A 1 -12.89 12.84 -11.93
C ASP A 1 -11.37 12.76 -11.79
N HIS A 2 -10.77 11.61 -12.07
CA HIS A 2 -9.33 11.38 -11.89
C HIS A 2 -8.63 11.35 -13.26
N ASN A 3 -7.32 11.66 -13.27
CA ASN A 3 -6.53 11.61 -14.50
C ASN A 3 -6.41 10.16 -15.02
N HIS A 4 -6.19 10.00 -16.34
CA HIS A 4 -6.06 8.73 -17.05
C HIS A 4 -4.64 8.13 -17.02
N VAL A 5 -3.66 8.86 -16.48
CA VAL A 5 -2.25 8.44 -16.41
C VAL A 5 -2.07 7.37 -15.34
N ASN A 6 -1.75 6.15 -15.76
CA ASN A 6 -1.51 4.97 -14.91
C ASN A 6 -0.12 4.34 -15.11
N THR A 7 0.53 4.61 -16.23
CA THR A 7 1.81 4.00 -16.63
C THR A 7 2.92 5.04 -16.82
N ARG A 8 4.17 4.58 -16.85
CA ARG A 8 5.31 5.48 -17.10
C ARG A 8 5.30 5.97 -18.55
N GLU A 9 4.86 5.13 -19.47
CA GLU A 9 4.67 5.47 -20.88
C GLU A 9 3.63 6.59 -21.03
N GLU A 10 2.46 6.45 -20.39
CA GLU A 10 1.44 7.50 -20.38
C GLU A 10 1.95 8.80 -19.73
N LEU A 11 2.75 8.71 -18.66
CA LEU A 11 3.33 9.89 -18.02
C LEU A 11 4.36 10.60 -18.92
N LEU A 12 5.17 9.84 -19.66
CA LEU A 12 6.13 10.41 -20.62
C LEU A 12 5.42 11.18 -21.73
N ASP A 13 4.29 10.66 -22.23
CA ASP A 13 3.49 11.31 -23.28
C ASP A 13 2.68 12.50 -22.74
N TYR A 14 2.18 12.39 -21.50
CA TYR A 14 1.34 13.41 -20.87
C TYR A 14 2.13 14.60 -20.33
N ASP A 15 3.26 14.36 -19.64
CA ASP A 15 4.09 15.39 -19.01
C ASP A 15 5.58 14.95 -18.95
N PRO A 16 6.36 15.26 -20.00
CA PRO A 16 7.78 14.91 -20.08
C PRO A 16 8.65 15.53 -18.99
N GLU A 17 8.31 16.71 -18.49
CA GLU A 17 9.08 17.40 -17.43
C GLU A 17 8.90 16.68 -16.09
N LEU A 18 7.65 16.34 -15.74
CA LEU A 18 7.35 15.53 -14.57
C LEU A 18 7.97 14.13 -14.69
N ALA A 19 7.92 13.52 -15.87
CA ALA A 19 8.56 12.24 -16.11
C ALA A 19 10.09 12.30 -15.90
N ALA A 20 10.74 13.40 -16.30
CA ALA A 20 12.18 13.62 -16.08
C ALA A 20 12.53 13.69 -14.59
N LEU A 21 11.73 14.40 -13.78
CA LEU A 21 11.88 14.43 -12.32
C LEU A 21 11.74 13.03 -11.70
N CYS A 22 10.73 12.27 -12.13
CA CYS A 22 10.57 10.89 -11.68
C CYS A 22 11.76 10.01 -12.08
N ARG A 23 12.32 10.18 -13.29
CA ARG A 23 13.49 9.45 -13.76
C ARG A 23 14.76 9.84 -13.00
N GLU A 24 14.92 11.10 -12.58
CA GLU A 24 16.07 11.50 -11.75
C GLU A 24 16.12 10.72 -10.43
N VAL A 25 14.97 10.61 -9.76
CA VAL A 25 14.86 9.97 -8.44
C VAL A 25 14.84 8.44 -8.55
N PHE A 26 14.00 7.90 -9.44
CA PHE A 26 13.73 6.46 -9.51
C PHE A 26 14.54 5.74 -10.60
N ARG A 27 15.22 6.48 -11.47
CA ARG A 27 15.90 5.96 -12.67
C ARG A 27 14.94 5.15 -13.53
N ASP A 28 15.49 4.31 -14.41
CA ASP A 28 14.72 3.36 -15.21
C ASP A 28 14.46 2.04 -14.46
N THR A 29 14.25 2.12 -13.14
CA THR A 29 13.98 0.94 -12.32
C THR A 29 12.59 0.39 -12.64
N GLU A 30 12.51 -0.92 -12.86
CA GLU A 30 11.25 -1.66 -12.98
C GLU A 30 10.66 -2.01 -11.61
N LEU A 31 10.18 -0.99 -10.89
CA LEU A 31 9.48 -1.18 -9.63
C LEU A 31 8.06 -1.70 -9.88
N ARG A 32 7.96 -2.99 -10.22
CA ARG A 32 6.68 -3.67 -10.37
C ARG A 32 6.28 -4.31 -9.05
N TYR A 33 5.06 -4.00 -8.60
CA TYR A 33 4.50 -4.71 -7.47
C TYR A 33 4.38 -6.20 -7.79
N THR A 34 5.01 -7.03 -6.97
CA THR A 34 4.81 -8.48 -6.94
C THR A 34 4.19 -8.87 -5.61
N LYS A 35 3.47 -10.00 -5.57
CA LYS A 35 2.96 -10.54 -4.31
C LYS A 35 4.15 -11.01 -3.47
N ALA A 36 4.10 -10.81 -2.15
CA ALA A 36 5.19 -11.20 -1.26
C ALA A 36 5.56 -12.71 -1.38
N ILE A 37 4.55 -13.56 -1.60
CA ILE A 37 4.73 -15.01 -1.76
C ILE A 37 5.56 -15.39 -3.01
N THR A 38 5.72 -14.50 -3.98
CA THR A 38 6.51 -14.76 -5.20
C THR A 38 7.96 -14.30 -5.08
N ARG A 39 8.40 -13.81 -3.90
CA ARG A 39 9.75 -13.29 -3.64
C ARG A 39 10.31 -13.78 -2.30
N LEU A 40 10.29 -15.10 -2.10
CA LEU A 40 10.80 -15.76 -0.89
C LEU A 40 12.30 -16.06 -1.00
N ASP A 41 13.09 -15.02 -1.22
CA ASP A 41 14.55 -15.08 -1.40
C ASP A 41 15.28 -14.23 -0.34
N GLY A 42 16.62 -14.28 -0.33
CA GLY A 42 17.45 -13.51 0.58
C GLY A 42 17.14 -13.79 2.05
N HIS A 43 16.70 -12.77 2.79
CA HIS A 43 16.34 -12.90 4.21
C HIS A 43 15.08 -13.76 4.45
N MET A 44 14.33 -14.07 3.40
CA MET A 44 13.17 -14.97 3.46
C MET A 44 13.51 -16.40 3.02
N GLN A 45 14.78 -16.73 2.77
CA GLN A 45 15.19 -18.08 2.35
C GLN A 45 14.76 -19.12 3.39
N GLY A 46 14.02 -20.13 2.95
CA GLY A 46 13.52 -21.21 3.83
C GLY A 46 12.27 -20.86 4.63
N TYR A 47 11.71 -19.65 4.47
CA TYR A 47 10.41 -19.30 5.05
C TYR A 47 9.27 -20.03 4.32
N ASP A 48 8.44 -20.74 5.08
CA ASP A 48 7.21 -21.35 4.58
C ASP A 48 5.99 -20.54 5.08
N PRO A 49 5.35 -19.74 4.22
CA PRO A 49 4.18 -18.94 4.59
C PRO A 49 3.01 -19.78 5.11
N SER A 50 2.91 -21.07 4.76
CA SER A 50 1.83 -21.95 5.25
C SER A 50 1.94 -22.28 6.74
N THR A 51 3.14 -22.09 7.31
CA THR A 51 3.43 -22.32 8.73
C THR A 51 3.34 -21.04 9.58
N ALA A 52 3.07 -19.90 8.95
CA ALA A 52 3.02 -18.62 9.62
C ALA A 52 1.84 -18.54 10.61
N PRO A 53 2.04 -17.96 11.81
CA PRO A 53 0.94 -17.78 12.75
C PRO A 53 -0.05 -16.74 12.23
N THR A 54 -1.35 -16.99 12.46
CA THR A 54 -2.38 -15.98 12.23
C THR A 54 -2.25 -14.89 13.27
N PHE A 55 -2.22 -13.63 12.82
CA PHE A 55 -2.22 -12.48 13.71
C PHE A 55 -3.52 -12.44 14.53
N VAL A 56 -3.39 -12.28 15.85
CA VAL A 56 -4.51 -12.07 16.78
C VAL A 56 -4.20 -10.84 17.63
N TRP A 57 -5.18 -9.93 17.71
CA TRP A 57 -5.06 -8.76 18.59
C TRP A 57 -4.98 -9.20 20.06
N PRO A 58 -3.99 -8.74 20.83
CA PRO A 58 -3.95 -8.98 22.27
C PRO A 58 -5.18 -8.39 22.97
N ASP A 59 -5.72 -9.10 23.98
CA ASP A 59 -6.94 -8.69 24.71
C ASP A 59 -6.87 -7.28 25.28
N ARG A 60 -5.67 -6.86 25.74
CA ARG A 60 -5.43 -5.51 26.27
C ARG A 60 -5.80 -4.39 25.29
N LEU A 61 -5.81 -4.67 23.97
CA LEU A 61 -6.09 -3.69 22.92
C LEU A 61 -7.56 -3.64 22.52
N LYS A 62 -8.42 -4.52 23.05
CA LYS A 62 -9.84 -4.57 22.68
C LYS A 62 -10.55 -3.24 22.93
N HIS A 63 -10.34 -2.63 24.09
CA HIS A 63 -10.98 -1.36 24.46
C HIS A 63 -10.56 -0.21 23.54
N ALA A 64 -9.27 -0.12 23.20
CA ALA A 64 -8.76 0.88 22.29
C ALA A 64 -9.36 0.70 20.89
N LYS A 65 -9.44 -0.53 20.39
CA LYS A 65 -10.06 -0.86 19.10
C LYS A 65 -11.53 -0.43 19.06
N ASP A 66 -12.30 -0.80 20.09
CA ASP A 66 -13.73 -0.50 20.18
C ASP A 66 -13.98 1.03 20.24
N ALA A 67 -13.14 1.77 20.98
CA ALA A 67 -13.21 3.22 21.07
C ALA A 67 -12.90 3.90 19.73
N ILE A 68 -11.83 3.50 19.04
CA ILE A 68 -11.45 4.03 17.73
C ILE A 68 -12.56 3.78 16.71
N HIS A 69 -13.15 2.58 16.71
CA HIS A 69 -14.22 2.22 15.79
C HIS A 69 -15.47 3.08 16.03
N LYS A 70 -15.87 3.26 17.31
CA LYS A 70 -16.99 4.13 17.68
C LYS A 70 -16.77 5.57 17.19
N GLN A 71 -15.58 6.13 17.43
CA GLN A 71 -15.23 7.48 16.99
C GLN A 71 -15.25 7.62 15.46
N ALA A 72 -14.82 6.60 14.72
CA ALA A 72 -14.88 6.62 13.26
C ALA A 72 -16.33 6.69 12.75
N LEU A 73 -17.23 5.89 13.32
CA LEU A 73 -18.66 5.91 12.96
C LEU A 73 -19.35 7.23 13.29
N GLU A 74 -19.06 7.81 14.44
CA GLU A 74 -19.62 9.11 14.83
C GLU A 74 -19.16 10.23 13.89
N ARG A 75 -17.90 10.19 13.43
CA ARG A 75 -17.38 11.16 12.45
C ARG A 75 -18.10 11.02 11.11
N SER A 76 -18.27 9.80 10.59
CA SER A 76 -18.98 9.60 9.32
C SER A 76 -20.44 10.00 9.38
N GLN A 77 -21.09 9.89 10.55
CA GLN A 77 -22.48 10.32 10.73
C GLN A 77 -22.64 11.84 10.83
N LYS A 78 -21.62 12.55 11.35
CA LYS A 78 -21.64 14.01 11.53
C LYS A 78 -21.26 14.80 10.27
N SER A 79 -20.72 14.14 9.26
CA SER A 79 -20.46 14.73 7.95
C SER A 79 -21.34 14.04 6.91
N PRO A 80 -22.67 14.30 6.89
CA PRO A 80 -23.46 13.96 5.71
C PRO A 80 -22.95 14.81 4.54
N GLU A 81 -22.84 14.19 3.37
CA GLU A 81 -22.52 14.85 2.09
C GLU A 81 -23.42 16.07 1.81
#